data_AF-A0A8T4QCQ2-F1
#
_entry.id   AF-A0A8T4QCQ2-F1
#
_cell.length_a   1.000
_cell.length_b   1.000
_cell.length_c   1.000
_cell.angle_alpha   90.00
_cell.angle_beta   90.00
_cell.angle_gamma   90.00
#
_symmetry.space_group_name_H-M   'P 1'
#
loop_
_entity.id
_entity.type
_entity.pdbx_description
1 polymer ?
#
loop_
_entity_poly.entity_id
_entity_poly.type
_entity_poly.pdbx_seq_one_letter_code
_entity_poly.pdbx_strand_id
1 'polypeptide(L)'
;MKLDKFFDETTMSVHLRENTLPIAKKGGPGNWRFIELSQTNLTQEEIKELSAEIIDQTEYRNDSFIEIERKYSTIAQIGNYRIVITRPPLSDGWEITAVKPVKKLQIKDYELSEKLLERIETQAEGILISGSPGNGKSTFATALAEFYANKGKIVKTVEAPRDLQLNDNITQYSISHGDQEEIHDILLLTRPDYAIYDEMRNKTDFELFTDLRLAGVGFIGIVHATNPIDSIQRFIGKIELGVIPQVIDTVIFIKGGKIKKILFLEMCVKVPSGMTEADLARPVVVVTDFETKTPEFEIYTYGEQTVVIPIQEEISKSPLHKLAEKQISEYLYKFTNKVNVRVLSENKAEIFVPEEDIGKIIGKQGSNIEQIENKLGISIDVKPIKYSLDKKAIKFSVSESSKSITFKTNLKNDDKDVEVYIDDHFLYSSKIGKKGDLKITKKSKVGQTLMRDLDDKKFVELRA
;
A
#
# COMPACT_ATOMS: atom_id res chain seq x y z
N MET A 1 36.82 -14.44 21.74
CA MET A 1 36.75 -15.70 20.96
C MET A 1 37.84 -15.67 19.89
N LYS A 2 38.51 -16.79 19.55
CA LYS A 2 39.54 -16.80 18.47
C LYS A 2 38.98 -16.26 17.14
N LEU A 3 37.70 -16.50 16.87
CA LEU A 3 36.97 -16.01 15.68
C LEU A 3 37.02 -14.48 15.53
N ASP A 4 37.03 -13.72 16.63
CA ASP A 4 37.02 -12.24 16.59
C ASP A 4 38.22 -11.65 15.83
N LYS A 5 39.34 -12.38 15.79
CA LYS A 5 40.57 -11.98 15.09
C LYS A 5 40.40 -11.85 13.57
N PHE A 6 39.37 -12.49 13.01
CA PHE A 6 39.07 -12.47 11.58
C PHE A 6 38.15 -11.32 11.17
N PHE A 7 37.58 -10.59 12.13
CA PHE A 7 36.65 -9.49 11.88
C PHE A 7 37.28 -8.12 12.16
N ASP A 8 37.11 -7.19 11.21
CA ASP A 8 37.30 -5.76 11.43
C ASP A 8 35.96 -5.00 11.26
N GLU A 9 36.00 -3.67 11.23
CA GLU A 9 34.80 -2.83 11.07
C GLU A 9 34.09 -3.03 9.72
N THR A 10 34.82 -3.48 8.69
CA THR A 10 34.34 -3.64 7.32
C THR A 10 34.09 -5.10 6.91
N THR A 11 34.47 -6.06 7.74
CA THR A 11 34.21 -7.49 7.53
C THR A 11 32.72 -7.80 7.71
N MET A 12 32.07 -8.21 6.62
CA MET A 12 30.69 -8.67 6.61
C MET A 12 30.57 -10.14 7.01
N SER A 13 31.46 -10.99 6.48
CA SER A 13 31.49 -12.41 6.82
C SER A 13 32.89 -12.96 6.71
N VAL A 14 33.14 -14.05 7.43
CA VAL A 14 34.37 -14.82 7.42
C VAL A 14 34.00 -16.25 7.06
N HIS A 15 34.77 -16.86 6.17
CA HIS A 15 34.62 -18.24 5.72
C HIS A 15 35.93 -18.98 6.00
N LEU A 16 35.86 -20.00 6.84
CA LEU A 16 36.98 -20.79 7.30
C LEU A 16 36.72 -22.24 6.89
N ARG A 17 37.58 -22.80 6.05
CA ARG A 17 37.44 -24.19 5.58
C ARG A 17 38.77 -24.93 5.66
N GLU A 18 38.72 -26.20 6.03
CA GLU A 18 39.93 -27.02 6.13
C GLU A 18 40.68 -27.10 4.79
N ASN A 19 42.01 -27.13 4.87
CA ASN A 19 42.94 -27.14 3.74
C ASN A 19 42.82 -25.94 2.79
N THR A 20 42.25 -24.83 3.25
CA THR A 20 42.12 -23.59 2.47
C THR A 20 42.57 -22.36 3.25
N LEU A 21 42.86 -21.27 2.54
CA LEU A 21 43.13 -19.98 3.16
C LEU A 21 41.84 -19.42 3.80
N PRO A 22 41.92 -18.85 5.01
CA PRO A 22 40.78 -18.15 5.60
C PRO A 22 40.45 -16.91 4.76
N ILE A 23 39.18 -16.74 4.38
CA ILE A 23 38.73 -15.59 3.57
C ILE A 23 37.67 -14.77 4.29
N ALA A 24 37.71 -13.46 4.08
CA ALA A 24 36.67 -12.53 4.52
C ALA A 24 36.01 -11.84 3.34
N LYS A 25 34.71 -11.63 3.45
CA LYS A 25 33.95 -10.71 2.60
C LYS A 25 33.95 -9.33 3.24
N LYS A 26 34.62 -8.36 2.63
CA LYS A 26 34.74 -6.98 3.15
C LYS A 26 34.03 -5.97 2.26
N GLY A 27 33.30 -5.05 2.86
CA GLY A 27 32.53 -4.00 2.17
C GLY A 27 31.13 -3.81 2.74
N GLY A 28 30.16 -3.55 1.86
CA GLY A 28 28.74 -3.40 2.22
C GLY A 28 27.80 -4.12 1.24
N PRO A 29 26.50 -4.15 1.54
CA PRO A 29 25.50 -4.73 0.63
C PRO A 29 25.60 -4.13 -0.78
N GLY A 30 25.77 -4.99 -1.79
CA GLY A 30 25.91 -4.58 -3.19
C GLY A 30 27.32 -4.15 -3.63
N ASN A 31 28.27 -3.95 -2.71
CA ASN A 31 29.66 -3.59 -3.05
C ASN A 31 30.66 -4.21 -2.04
N TRP A 32 31.21 -5.37 -2.38
CA TRP A 32 32.09 -6.14 -1.51
C TRP A 32 33.15 -6.91 -2.31
N ARG A 33 34.24 -7.31 -1.64
CA ARG A 33 35.31 -8.15 -2.20
C ARG A 33 35.75 -9.22 -1.22
N PHE A 34 36.26 -10.34 -1.75
CA PHE A 34 36.95 -11.35 -0.94
C PHE A 34 38.39 -10.90 -0.66
N ILE A 35 38.83 -11.09 0.57
CA ILE A 35 40.20 -10.83 1.03
C ILE A 35 40.68 -12.03 1.83
N GLU A 36 41.87 -12.52 1.51
CA GLU A 36 42.57 -13.55 2.29
C GLU A 36 43.03 -12.97 3.63
N LEU A 37 42.75 -13.68 4.72
CA LEU A 37 43.05 -13.24 6.09
C LEU A 37 44.41 -13.75 6.59
N SER A 38 44.95 -14.79 5.95
CA SER A 38 46.25 -15.39 6.24
C SER A 38 46.91 -15.86 4.94
N GLN A 39 48.22 -16.08 4.99
CA GLN A 39 48.99 -16.74 3.92
C GLN A 39 49.12 -18.25 4.13
N THR A 40 48.58 -18.79 5.23
CA THR A 40 48.63 -20.21 5.58
C THR A 40 47.25 -20.85 5.49
N ASN A 41 47.20 -22.07 4.94
CA ASN A 41 45.98 -22.86 4.93
C ASN A 41 45.61 -23.28 6.35
N LEU A 42 44.31 -23.26 6.65
CA LEU A 42 43.78 -23.81 7.89
C LEU A 42 43.83 -25.34 7.87
N THR A 43 44.25 -25.95 8.97
CA THR A 43 44.17 -27.41 9.13
C THR A 43 42.78 -27.82 9.62
N GLN A 44 42.48 -29.12 9.49
CA GLN A 44 41.24 -29.66 10.04
C GLN A 44 41.19 -29.53 11.57
N GLU A 45 42.31 -29.75 12.27
CA GLU A 45 42.40 -29.58 13.72
C GLU A 45 42.06 -28.13 14.14
N GLU A 46 42.58 -27.12 13.43
CA GLU A 46 42.30 -25.72 13.74
C GLU A 46 40.80 -25.39 13.63
N ILE A 47 40.13 -25.91 12.59
CA ILE A 47 38.68 -25.68 12.42
C ILE A 47 37.87 -26.43 13.48
N LYS A 48 38.28 -27.65 13.85
CA LYS A 48 37.64 -28.41 14.94
C LYS A 48 37.78 -27.70 16.28
N GLU A 49 38.96 -27.17 16.59
CA GLU A 49 39.19 -26.38 17.79
C GLU A 49 38.33 -25.11 17.82
N LEU A 50 38.27 -24.37 16.71
CA LEU A 50 37.40 -23.21 16.59
C LEU A 50 35.92 -23.58 16.77
N SER A 51 35.49 -24.69 16.18
CA SER A 51 34.11 -25.20 16.30
C SER A 51 33.77 -25.52 17.75
N ALA A 52 34.68 -26.20 18.46
CA ALA A 52 34.51 -26.53 19.88
C ALA A 52 34.44 -25.26 20.74
N GLU A 53 35.34 -24.29 20.53
CA GLU A 53 35.30 -23.01 21.25
C GLU A 53 33.97 -22.28 21.02
N ILE A 54 33.47 -22.25 19.78
CA ILE A 54 32.19 -21.62 19.44
C ILE A 54 31.04 -22.29 20.20
N ILE A 55 30.98 -23.63 20.20
CA ILE A 55 29.95 -24.39 20.92
C ILE A 55 30.06 -24.14 22.43
N ASP A 56 31.26 -24.23 23.01
CA ASP A 56 31.46 -23.99 24.45
C ASP A 56 31.00 -22.57 24.84
N GLN A 57 31.30 -21.55 24.02
CA GLN A 57 30.84 -20.17 24.27
C GLN A 57 29.30 -20.04 24.30
N THR A 58 28.55 -20.96 23.69
CA THR A 58 27.07 -20.95 23.79
C THR A 58 26.55 -21.37 25.15
N GLU A 59 27.33 -22.08 25.97
CA GLU A 59 26.91 -22.51 27.31
C GLU A 59 27.20 -21.46 28.38
N TYR A 60 28.25 -20.64 28.18
CA TYR A 60 28.75 -19.72 29.22
C TYR A 60 28.35 -18.25 29.03
N ARG A 61 27.92 -17.85 27.83
CA ARG A 61 27.52 -16.46 27.56
C ARG A 61 26.00 -16.31 27.56
N ASN A 62 25.54 -15.19 28.09
CA ASN A 62 24.11 -14.87 28.12
C ASN A 62 23.59 -14.36 26.75
N ASP A 63 24.48 -13.86 25.89
CA ASP A 63 24.17 -13.35 24.55
C ASP A 63 24.45 -14.39 23.44
N SER A 64 24.42 -15.68 23.78
CA SER A 64 24.63 -16.76 22.84
C SER A 64 23.63 -17.90 23.05
N PHE A 65 23.34 -18.60 21.95
CA PHE A 65 22.53 -19.82 21.98
C PHE A 65 22.78 -20.64 20.71
N ILE A 66 22.57 -21.95 20.81
CA ILE A 66 22.50 -22.82 19.65
C ILE A 66 21.10 -22.73 19.06
N GLU A 67 21.02 -22.34 17.80
CA GLU A 67 19.76 -22.13 17.08
C GLU A 67 19.29 -23.41 16.36
N ILE A 68 20.23 -24.18 15.81
CA ILE A 68 19.93 -25.48 15.22
C ILE A 68 21.13 -26.39 15.49
N GLU A 69 20.89 -27.53 16.11
CA GLU A 69 21.89 -28.60 16.21
C GLU A 69 21.41 -29.84 15.46
N ARG A 70 22.13 -30.20 14.40
CA ARG A 70 21.94 -31.44 13.65
C ARG A 70 23.24 -32.22 13.67
N LYS A 71 23.16 -33.51 13.35
CA LYS A 71 24.32 -34.43 13.35
C LYS A 71 25.56 -33.86 12.64
N TYR A 72 25.37 -33.16 11.52
CA TYR A 72 26.45 -32.67 10.64
C TYR A 72 26.44 -31.16 10.40
N SER A 73 25.55 -30.41 11.07
CA SER A 73 25.53 -28.95 10.98
C SER A 73 25.04 -28.33 12.27
N THR A 74 25.68 -27.24 12.67
CA THR A 74 25.29 -26.45 13.83
C THR A 74 25.15 -24.99 13.40
N ILE A 75 24.08 -24.34 13.82
CA ILE A 75 23.90 -22.89 13.67
C ILE A 75 23.85 -22.31 15.08
N ALA A 76 24.76 -21.38 15.36
CA ALA A 76 24.89 -20.73 16.65
C ALA A 76 24.83 -19.21 16.47
N GLN A 77 24.14 -18.54 17.39
CA GLN A 77 24.18 -17.11 17.54
C GLN A 77 25.12 -16.79 18.71
N ILE A 78 26.15 -15.96 18.48
CA ILE A 78 27.08 -15.52 19.53
C ILE A 78 27.28 -14.01 19.42
N GLY A 79 26.67 -13.26 20.34
CA GLY A 79 26.61 -11.81 20.27
C GLY A 79 26.03 -11.36 18.92
N ASN A 80 26.84 -10.63 18.15
CA ASN A 80 26.46 -10.16 16.81
C ASN A 80 26.86 -11.12 15.68
N TYR A 81 27.36 -12.32 15.96
CA TYR A 81 27.75 -13.27 14.93
C TYR A 81 26.69 -14.36 14.76
N ARG A 82 26.22 -14.53 13.52
CA ARG A 82 25.53 -15.73 13.10
C ARG A 82 26.56 -16.70 12.54
N ILE A 83 26.73 -17.84 13.18
CA ILE A 83 27.80 -18.80 12.87
C ILE A 83 27.17 -20.10 12.40
N VAL A 84 27.57 -20.56 11.22
CA VAL A 84 27.18 -21.86 10.64
C VAL A 84 28.42 -22.74 10.61
N ILE A 85 28.33 -23.90 11.25
CA ILE A 85 29.37 -24.93 11.27
C ILE A 85 28.83 -26.14 10.48
N THR A 86 29.59 -26.63 9.52
CA THR A 86 29.28 -27.85 8.77
C THR A 86 30.45 -28.83 8.82
N ARG A 87 30.14 -30.13 8.79
CA ARG A 87 31.12 -31.21 8.83
C ARG A 87 30.69 -32.42 7.99
N PRO A 88 31.63 -33.30 7.60
CA PRO A 88 31.30 -34.50 6.86
C PRO A 88 30.26 -35.40 7.55
N PRO A 89 29.39 -36.07 6.79
CA PRO A 89 29.30 -36.12 5.32
C PRO A 89 28.39 -35.05 4.69
N LEU A 90 27.89 -34.06 5.45
CA LEU A 90 27.05 -32.99 4.86
C LEU A 90 27.88 -32.07 3.96
N SER A 91 29.08 -31.73 4.41
CA SER A 91 30.12 -31.06 3.64
C SER A 91 31.25 -32.06 3.33
N ASP A 92 32.09 -31.74 2.36
CA ASP A 92 33.27 -32.53 1.99
C ASP A 92 34.47 -32.31 2.94
N GLY A 93 34.40 -31.32 3.83
CA GLY A 93 35.35 -31.04 4.90
C GLY A 93 34.74 -30.19 6.01
N TRP A 94 35.50 -29.89 7.06
CA TRP A 94 35.04 -28.96 8.10
C TRP A 94 35.02 -27.52 7.59
N GLU A 95 33.92 -26.82 7.86
CA GLU A 95 33.73 -25.42 7.47
C GLU A 95 32.98 -24.64 8.56
N ILE A 96 33.42 -23.40 8.79
CA ILE A 96 32.76 -22.41 9.63
C ILE A 96 32.54 -21.16 8.80
N THR A 97 31.29 -20.75 8.65
CA THR A 97 30.93 -19.43 8.11
C THR A 97 30.35 -18.57 9.22
N ALA A 98 30.97 -17.44 9.51
CA ALA A 98 30.48 -16.46 10.47
C ALA A 98 30.08 -15.18 9.75
N VAL A 99 28.88 -14.67 10.03
CA VAL A 99 28.34 -13.46 9.41
C VAL A 99 28.05 -12.43 10.49
N LYS A 100 28.47 -11.19 10.24
CA LYS A 100 28.12 -10.02 11.05
C LYS A 100 26.94 -9.31 10.36
N PRO A 101 25.78 -9.15 11.02
CA PRO A 101 24.64 -8.48 10.43
C PRO A 101 24.94 -7.05 10.01
N VAL A 102 24.28 -6.64 8.94
CA VAL A 102 24.38 -5.31 8.37
C VAL A 102 23.73 -4.30 9.34
N LYS A 103 24.33 -3.12 9.43
CA LYS A 103 23.89 -1.95 10.23
C LYS A 103 22.38 -1.94 10.54
N LYS A 104 22.03 -1.94 11.83
CA LYS A 104 20.64 -1.71 12.30
C LYS A 104 20.15 -0.37 11.75
N LEU A 105 19.00 -0.38 11.08
CA LEU A 105 18.30 0.84 10.66
C LEU A 105 17.23 1.17 11.69
N GLN A 106 17.11 2.45 12.01
CA GLN A 106 16.01 2.98 12.82
C GLN A 106 14.90 3.47 11.90
N ILE A 107 13.66 3.57 12.42
CA ILE A 107 12.51 4.04 11.63
C ILE A 107 12.75 5.41 10.99
N LYS A 108 13.52 6.28 11.67
CA LYS A 108 13.89 7.62 11.20
C LYS A 108 14.76 7.60 9.95
N ASP A 109 15.53 6.52 9.73
CA ASP A 109 16.44 6.38 8.58
C ASP A 109 15.66 6.10 7.27
N TYR A 110 14.37 5.79 7.37
CA TYR A 110 13.47 5.60 6.23
C TYR A 110 12.80 6.89 5.75
N GLU A 111 13.06 8.05 6.42
CA GLU A 111 12.56 9.37 6.02
C GLU A 111 11.04 9.41 5.79
N LEU A 112 10.27 8.81 6.71
CA LEU A 112 8.81 8.72 6.61
C LEU A 112 8.16 10.11 6.68
N SER A 113 7.08 10.30 5.93
CA SER A 113 6.25 11.51 6.06
C SER A 113 5.59 11.55 7.44
N GLU A 114 5.38 12.75 8.01
CA GLU A 114 4.74 12.90 9.33
C GLU A 114 3.37 12.21 9.38
N LYS A 115 2.61 12.31 8.28
CA LYS A 115 1.29 11.64 8.14
C LYS A 115 1.40 10.12 8.21
N LEU A 116 2.41 9.55 7.59
CA LEU A 116 2.63 8.11 7.62
C LEU A 116 3.07 7.66 9.01
N LEU A 117 3.97 8.42 9.64
CA LEU A 117 4.44 8.12 10.99
C LEU A 117 3.29 8.17 12.00
N GLU A 118 2.43 9.19 11.91
CA GLU A 118 1.21 9.31 12.73
C GLU A 118 0.27 8.14 12.51
N ARG A 119 0.07 7.70 11.25
CA ARG A 119 -0.74 6.52 10.94
C ARG A 119 -0.17 5.26 11.56
N ILE A 120 1.13 5.00 11.37
CA ILE A 120 1.83 3.85 11.96
C ILE A 120 1.68 3.87 13.49
N GLU A 121 1.78 5.05 14.12
CA GLU A 121 1.71 5.17 15.57
C GLU A 121 0.31 4.99 16.15
N THR A 122 -0.76 5.42 15.45
CA THR A 122 -2.09 5.60 16.07
C THR A 122 -3.22 4.82 15.43
N GLN A 123 -3.07 4.35 14.19
CA GLN A 123 -4.17 3.78 13.41
C GLN A 123 -3.84 2.42 12.80
N ALA A 124 -2.59 2.20 12.39
CA ALA A 124 -2.21 0.98 11.70
C ALA A 124 -1.95 -0.13 12.71
N GLU A 125 -2.84 -1.11 12.71
CA GLU A 125 -2.75 -2.26 13.60
C GLU A 125 -2.54 -3.55 12.82
N GLY A 126 -3.10 -3.66 11.61
CA GLY A 126 -2.92 -4.77 10.68
C GLY A 126 -2.00 -4.39 9.53
N ILE A 127 -0.70 -4.63 9.71
CA ILE A 127 0.34 -4.19 8.77
C ILE A 127 0.90 -5.39 8.01
N LEU A 128 0.89 -5.33 6.68
CA LEU A 128 1.65 -6.25 5.83
C LEU A 128 2.90 -5.57 5.28
N ILE A 129 4.07 -6.12 5.58
CA ILE A 129 5.33 -5.69 4.96
C ILE A 129 5.61 -6.62 3.79
N SER A 130 5.52 -6.09 2.57
CA SER A 130 5.62 -6.84 1.33
C SER A 130 6.82 -6.45 0.47
N GLY A 131 7.25 -7.35 -0.41
CA GLY A 131 8.41 -7.13 -1.30
C GLY A 131 9.18 -8.42 -1.60
N SER A 132 9.93 -8.41 -2.70
CA SER A 132 10.77 -9.54 -3.12
C SER A 132 11.80 -9.95 -2.05
N PRO A 133 12.29 -11.20 -2.05
CA PRO A 133 13.42 -11.62 -1.22
C PRO A 133 14.61 -10.66 -1.37
N GLY A 134 15.31 -10.37 -0.27
CA GLY A 134 16.46 -9.46 -0.27
C GLY A 134 16.15 -7.96 -0.34
N ASN A 135 14.89 -7.53 -0.43
CA ASN A 135 14.55 -6.10 -0.47
C ASN A 135 14.68 -5.35 0.87
N GLY A 136 15.03 -6.01 1.98
CA GLY A 136 15.14 -5.36 3.30
C GLY A 136 13.83 -5.28 4.10
N LYS A 137 12.93 -6.26 3.93
CA LYS A 137 11.66 -6.32 4.68
C LYS A 137 11.88 -6.57 6.17
N SER A 138 12.63 -7.61 6.52
CA SER A 138 12.97 -7.94 7.91
C SER A 138 13.71 -6.78 8.57
N THR A 139 14.59 -6.08 7.85
CA THR A 139 15.25 -4.86 8.33
C THR A 139 14.25 -3.74 8.68
N PHE A 140 13.25 -3.50 7.83
CA PHE A 140 12.20 -2.51 8.12
C PHE A 140 11.30 -2.96 9.28
N ALA A 141 10.99 -4.26 9.37
CA ALA A 141 10.22 -4.82 10.47
C ALA A 141 10.97 -4.69 11.81
N THR A 142 12.29 -4.92 11.84
CA THR A 142 13.14 -4.65 13.02
C THR A 142 13.05 -3.19 13.43
N ALA A 143 13.18 -2.25 12.48
CA ALA A 143 13.09 -0.82 12.74
C ALA A 143 11.72 -0.43 13.33
N LEU A 144 10.65 -1.07 12.85
CA LEU A 144 9.28 -0.87 13.33
C LEU A 144 9.06 -1.48 14.72
N ALA A 145 9.63 -2.67 14.98
CA ALA A 145 9.60 -3.33 16.29
C ALA A 145 10.23 -2.44 17.37
N GLU A 146 11.45 -1.95 17.11
CA GLU A 146 12.18 -1.08 18.03
C GLU A 146 11.46 0.26 18.19
N PHE A 147 10.82 0.80 17.15
CA PHE A 147 10.02 2.02 17.25
C PHE A 147 8.86 1.85 18.25
N TYR A 148 8.06 0.78 18.12
CA TYR A 148 6.96 0.52 19.05
C TYR A 148 7.46 0.24 20.46
N ALA A 149 8.51 -0.56 20.61
CA ALA A 149 9.10 -0.86 21.92
C ALA A 149 9.61 0.41 22.63
N ASN A 150 10.24 1.33 21.88
CA ASN A 150 10.69 2.63 22.41
C ASN A 150 9.55 3.58 22.80
N LYS A 151 8.33 3.35 22.28
CA LYS A 151 7.10 4.03 22.70
C LYS A 151 6.42 3.36 23.90
N GLY A 152 7.06 2.35 24.50
CA GLY A 152 6.53 1.62 25.66
C GLY A 152 5.51 0.54 25.31
N LYS A 153 5.41 0.13 24.03
CA LYS A 153 4.55 -0.98 23.60
C LYS A 153 5.24 -2.32 23.86
N ILE A 154 4.45 -3.31 24.27
CA ILE A 154 4.91 -4.69 24.41
C ILE A 154 4.95 -5.32 23.02
N VAL A 155 6.17 -5.56 22.52
CA VAL A 155 6.40 -6.15 21.20
C VAL A 155 6.93 -7.56 21.34
N LYS A 156 6.39 -8.48 20.53
CA LYS A 156 6.90 -9.84 20.40
C LYS A 156 7.14 -10.19 18.94
N THR A 157 8.10 -11.07 18.66
CA THR A 157 8.36 -11.55 17.30
C THR A 157 8.23 -13.07 17.22
N VAL A 158 7.87 -13.55 16.04
CA VAL A 158 7.83 -14.97 15.68
C VAL A 158 8.67 -15.14 14.43
N GLU A 159 9.70 -15.99 14.51
CA GLU A 159 10.74 -16.09 13.49
C GLU A 159 11.11 -17.55 13.23
N ALA A 160 11.58 -17.85 12.01
CA ALA A 160 11.93 -19.19 11.59
C ALA A 160 13.24 -19.21 10.77
N PRO A 161 14.41 -19.19 11.41
CA PRO A 161 14.68 -19.11 12.86
C PRO A 161 14.93 -17.66 13.33
N ARG A 162 15.36 -17.42 14.59
CA ARG A 162 15.56 -16.07 15.15
C ARG A 162 16.71 -15.32 14.44
N ASP A 163 16.38 -14.43 13.51
CA ASP A 163 17.33 -13.66 12.69
C ASP A 163 17.25 -12.14 12.93
N LEU A 164 16.15 -11.65 13.51
CA LEU A 164 15.99 -10.23 13.80
C LEU A 164 16.90 -9.82 14.96
N GLN A 165 17.69 -8.76 14.76
CA GLN A 165 18.48 -8.17 15.83
C GLN A 165 17.67 -7.12 16.58
N LEU A 166 17.13 -7.48 17.74
CA LEU A 166 16.24 -6.63 18.51
C LEU A 166 16.86 -6.24 19.85
N ASN A 167 16.21 -5.33 20.57
CA ASN A 167 16.60 -4.97 21.94
C ASN A 167 16.02 -5.98 22.93
N ASP A 168 16.67 -6.15 24.08
CA ASP A 168 16.31 -7.15 25.10
C ASP A 168 14.87 -7.02 25.65
N ASN A 169 14.25 -5.85 25.48
CA ASN A 169 12.86 -5.63 25.86
C ASN A 169 11.83 -6.19 24.86
N ILE A 170 12.26 -6.76 23.73
CA ILE A 170 11.42 -7.40 22.73
C ILE A 170 11.60 -8.92 22.82
N THR A 171 10.51 -9.65 23.07
CA THR A 171 10.57 -11.11 23.20
C THR A 171 10.54 -11.76 21.82
N GLN A 172 11.50 -12.66 21.54
CA GLN A 172 11.57 -13.37 20.26
C GLN A 172 11.19 -14.84 20.42
N TYR A 173 10.22 -15.33 19.65
CA TYR A 173 9.85 -16.74 19.55
C TYR A 173 10.44 -17.37 18.29
N SER A 174 10.91 -18.61 18.42
CA SER A 174 11.48 -19.38 17.31
C SER A 174 10.53 -20.50 16.95
N ILE A 175 9.96 -20.50 15.74
CA ILE A 175 9.10 -21.60 15.26
C ILE A 175 9.88 -22.92 15.22
N SER A 176 11.19 -22.87 14.98
CA SER A 176 12.03 -24.07 14.96
C SER A 176 12.19 -24.77 16.32
N HIS A 177 11.80 -24.14 17.43
CA HIS A 177 12.01 -24.65 18.79
C HIS A 177 10.72 -24.89 19.57
N GLY A 178 9.56 -24.52 19.04
CA GLY A 178 8.26 -24.69 19.68
C GLY A 178 7.23 -25.18 18.67
N ASP A 179 6.13 -25.73 19.17
CA ASP A 179 5.01 -26.09 18.30
C ASP A 179 4.34 -24.81 17.77
N GLN A 180 3.88 -24.82 16.51
CA GLN A 180 3.19 -23.67 15.93
C GLN A 180 1.91 -23.35 16.71
N GLU A 181 1.21 -24.38 17.21
CA GLU A 181 0.03 -24.24 18.07
C GLU A 181 0.38 -23.60 19.42
N GLU A 182 1.53 -23.97 20.01
CA GLU A 182 1.98 -23.39 21.28
C GLU A 182 2.29 -21.89 21.14
N ILE A 183 2.98 -21.48 20.07
CA ILE A 183 3.25 -20.06 19.79
C ILE A 183 1.93 -19.29 19.62
N HIS A 184 0.97 -19.88 18.92
CA HIS A 184 -0.35 -19.30 18.72
C HIS A 184 -1.08 -19.08 20.05
N ASP A 185 -1.14 -20.10 20.91
CA ASP A 185 -1.78 -20.02 22.22
C ASP A 185 -1.09 -19.01 23.14
N ILE A 186 0.25 -19.00 23.17
CA ILE A 186 1.02 -18.02 23.96
C ILE A 186 0.69 -16.60 23.54
N LEU A 187 0.62 -16.31 22.23
CA LEU A 187 0.31 -14.97 21.74
C LEU A 187 -1.12 -14.55 22.08
N LEU A 188 -2.09 -15.45 21.95
CA LEU A 188 -3.49 -15.18 22.31
C LEU A 188 -3.72 -15.01 23.81
N LEU A 189 -2.96 -15.72 24.65
CA LEU A 189 -2.99 -15.59 26.11
C LEU A 189 -2.30 -14.32 26.59
N THR A 190 -1.14 -14.00 26.01
CA THR A 190 -0.33 -12.85 26.46
C THR A 190 -0.77 -11.52 25.88
N ARG A 191 -1.48 -11.52 24.74
CA ARG A 191 -2.02 -10.34 24.04
C ARG A 191 -1.06 -9.14 24.05
N PRO A 192 0.11 -9.27 23.39
CA PRO A 192 1.03 -8.14 23.29
C PRO A 192 0.36 -6.97 22.55
N ASP A 193 0.90 -5.75 22.71
CA ASP A 193 0.44 -4.61 21.90
C ASP A 193 0.70 -4.88 20.40
N TYR A 194 1.89 -5.41 20.09
CA TYR A 194 2.25 -5.80 18.72
C TYR A 194 2.95 -7.16 18.66
N ALA A 195 2.57 -7.97 17.67
CA ALA A 195 3.27 -9.17 17.27
C ALA A 195 3.79 -9.04 15.82
N ILE A 196 5.05 -9.40 15.60
CA ILE A 196 5.68 -9.38 14.27
C ILE A 196 5.95 -10.82 13.86
N TYR A 197 5.47 -11.21 12.68
CA TYR A 197 5.72 -12.53 12.12
C TYR A 197 6.66 -12.39 10.93
N ASP A 198 7.90 -12.87 11.10
CA ASP A 198 8.83 -12.93 9.99
C ASP A 198 8.46 -14.09 9.09
N GLU A 199 8.21 -13.73 7.83
CA GLU A 199 7.97 -14.63 6.73
C GLU A 199 6.74 -15.55 6.82
N MET A 200 5.54 -14.98 6.61
CA MET A 200 4.31 -15.74 6.44
C MET A 200 4.24 -16.45 5.08
N ARG A 201 4.04 -17.78 5.11
CA ARG A 201 4.02 -18.65 3.91
C ARG A 201 2.81 -19.58 3.88
N ASN A 202 2.48 -20.20 5.01
CA ASN A 202 1.51 -21.29 5.12
C ASN A 202 0.14 -20.79 5.57
N LYS A 203 -0.92 -21.58 5.34
CA LYS A 203 -2.30 -21.22 5.71
C LYS A 203 -2.42 -20.83 7.20
N THR A 204 -1.82 -21.61 8.08
CA THR A 204 -1.79 -21.41 9.54
C THR A 204 -1.19 -20.06 9.95
N ASP A 205 -0.21 -19.55 9.21
CA ASP A 205 0.38 -18.23 9.49
C ASP A 205 -0.65 -17.10 9.27
N PHE A 206 -1.48 -17.22 8.22
CA PHE A 206 -2.53 -16.24 7.91
C PHE A 206 -3.72 -16.34 8.87
N GLU A 207 -4.00 -17.54 9.37
CA GLU A 207 -5.01 -17.78 10.41
C GLU A 207 -4.58 -17.12 11.72
N LEU A 208 -3.35 -17.37 12.19
CA LEU A 208 -2.76 -16.70 13.36
C LEU A 208 -2.80 -15.16 13.24
N PHE A 209 -2.44 -14.62 12.07
CA PHE A 209 -2.53 -13.19 11.80
C PHE A 209 -3.97 -12.69 12.00
N THR A 210 -4.95 -13.42 11.48
CA THR A 210 -6.37 -13.05 11.56
C THR A 210 -6.87 -13.11 13.01
N ASP A 211 -6.59 -14.20 13.71
CA ASP A 211 -7.07 -14.42 15.08
C ASP A 211 -6.53 -13.36 16.05
N LEU A 212 -5.24 -13.02 15.93
CA LEU A 212 -4.65 -11.97 16.76
C LEU A 212 -5.19 -10.58 16.43
N ARG A 213 -5.41 -10.27 15.14
CA ARG A 213 -6.02 -9.00 14.75
C ARG A 213 -7.44 -8.86 15.26
N LEU A 214 -8.25 -9.92 15.17
CA LEU A 214 -9.61 -9.95 15.70
C LEU A 214 -9.63 -9.88 17.25
N ALA A 215 -8.57 -10.37 17.91
CA ALA A 215 -8.39 -10.23 19.36
C ALA A 215 -7.89 -8.82 19.79
N GLY A 216 -7.66 -7.90 18.84
CA GLY A 216 -7.21 -6.53 19.10
C GLY A 216 -5.70 -6.38 19.28
N VAL A 217 -4.92 -7.40 18.91
CA VAL A 217 -3.45 -7.32 18.88
C VAL A 217 -3.02 -6.65 17.58
N GLY A 218 -2.10 -5.68 17.65
CA GLY A 218 -1.43 -5.16 16.46
C GLY A 218 -0.57 -6.26 15.85
N PHE A 219 -0.73 -6.55 14.57
CA PHE A 219 -0.02 -7.63 13.92
C PHE A 219 0.67 -7.17 12.64
N ILE A 220 1.96 -7.48 12.54
CA ILE A 220 2.83 -7.11 11.42
C ILE A 220 3.30 -8.39 10.74
N GLY A 221 2.80 -8.65 9.54
CA GLY A 221 3.10 -9.84 8.77
C GLY A 221 4.06 -9.55 7.63
N ILE A 222 5.18 -10.26 7.57
CA ILE A 222 6.13 -10.13 6.46
C ILE A 222 5.79 -11.13 5.37
N VAL A 223 5.56 -10.65 4.15
CA VAL A 223 5.12 -11.48 3.02
C VAL A 223 6.02 -11.27 1.80
N HIS A 224 6.38 -12.36 1.14
CA HIS A 224 7.03 -12.28 -0.18
C HIS A 224 6.03 -11.98 -1.28
N ALA A 225 6.19 -10.84 -1.92
CA ALA A 225 5.32 -10.40 -3.00
C ALA A 225 6.09 -9.52 -3.98
N THR A 226 5.86 -9.72 -5.28
CA THR A 226 6.43 -8.88 -6.34
C THR A 226 5.67 -7.58 -6.51
N ASN A 227 4.35 -7.61 -6.29
CA ASN A 227 3.48 -6.44 -6.21
C ASN A 227 2.81 -6.37 -4.84
N PRO A 228 2.48 -5.17 -4.34
CA PRO A 228 1.81 -5.03 -3.04
C PRO A 228 0.44 -5.74 -3.00
N ILE A 229 -0.33 -5.71 -4.09
CA ILE A 229 -1.65 -6.35 -4.15
C ILE A 229 -1.59 -7.87 -3.96
N ASP A 230 -0.50 -8.52 -4.41
CA ASP A 230 -0.31 -9.97 -4.27
C ASP A 230 -0.23 -10.37 -2.78
N SER A 231 0.17 -9.45 -1.89
CA SER A 231 0.22 -9.72 -0.45
C SER A 231 -1.19 -9.83 0.17
N ILE A 232 -2.13 -8.98 -0.28
CA ILE A 232 -3.54 -9.01 0.14
C ILE A 232 -4.22 -10.25 -0.45
N GLN A 233 -3.93 -10.58 -1.72
CA GLN A 233 -4.50 -11.76 -2.39
C GLN A 233 -4.24 -13.07 -1.63
N ARG A 234 -3.17 -13.17 -0.84
CA ARG A 234 -2.91 -14.36 -0.03
C ARG A 234 -3.96 -14.62 1.06
N PHE A 235 -4.74 -13.61 1.45
CA PHE A 235 -5.82 -13.72 2.41
C PHE A 235 -7.17 -14.04 1.75
N ILE A 236 -7.29 -13.82 0.44
CA ILE A 236 -8.53 -14.08 -0.29
C ILE A 236 -8.82 -15.58 -0.31
N GLY A 237 -10.06 -15.94 0.03
CA GLY A 237 -10.49 -17.33 0.18
C GLY A 237 -10.09 -17.99 1.50
N LYS A 238 -9.32 -17.30 2.35
CA LYS A 238 -9.04 -17.71 3.74
C LYS A 238 -9.90 -16.96 4.75
N ILE A 239 -10.22 -15.70 4.46
CA ILE A 239 -11.06 -14.86 5.30
C ILE A 239 -12.19 -14.23 4.48
N GLU A 240 -13.30 -13.93 5.15
CA GLU A 240 -14.44 -13.25 4.52
C GLU A 240 -14.03 -11.84 4.07
N LEU A 241 -14.56 -11.40 2.92
CA LEU A 241 -14.29 -10.07 2.35
C LEU A 241 -14.50 -8.95 3.39
N GLY A 242 -15.59 -9.07 4.17
CA GLY A 242 -15.99 -8.18 5.26
C GLY A 242 -14.91 -7.91 6.30
N VAL A 243 -14.10 -8.94 6.55
CA VAL A 243 -13.11 -9.01 7.63
C VAL A 243 -11.74 -8.49 7.16
N ILE A 244 -11.47 -8.49 5.85
CA ILE A 244 -10.18 -8.12 5.29
C ILE A 244 -9.69 -6.76 5.82
N PRO A 245 -10.45 -5.65 5.80
CA PRO A 245 -9.94 -4.36 6.27
C PRO A 245 -9.77 -4.25 7.79
N GLN A 246 -10.44 -5.11 8.57
CA GLN A 246 -10.27 -5.17 10.02
C GLN A 246 -8.96 -5.90 10.38
N VAL A 247 -8.63 -6.92 9.59
CA VAL A 247 -7.42 -7.72 9.75
C VAL A 247 -6.22 -6.99 9.15
N ILE A 248 -6.32 -6.50 7.92
CA ILE A 248 -5.26 -5.78 7.19
C ILE A 248 -5.77 -4.38 6.83
N ASP A 249 -5.25 -3.37 7.49
CA ASP A 249 -5.57 -1.97 7.17
C ASP A 249 -4.46 -1.27 6.37
N THR A 250 -3.22 -1.78 6.42
CA THR A 250 -2.06 -1.12 5.80
C THR A 250 -1.10 -2.14 5.18
N VAL A 251 -0.66 -1.88 3.95
CA VAL A 251 0.38 -2.64 3.25
C VAL A 251 1.55 -1.72 2.93
N ILE A 252 2.74 -2.05 3.42
CA ILE A 252 3.98 -1.32 3.17
C ILE A 252 4.85 -2.15 2.22
N PHE A 253 5.08 -1.64 1.01
CA PHE A 253 5.88 -2.31 0.00
C PHE A 253 7.33 -1.81 -0.01
N ILE A 254 8.26 -2.73 0.26
CA ILE A 254 9.70 -2.46 0.32
C ILE A 254 10.39 -2.89 -0.97
N LYS A 255 11.18 -1.98 -1.55
CA LYS A 255 12.02 -2.24 -2.72
C LYS A 255 13.39 -1.58 -2.54
N GLY A 256 14.46 -2.37 -2.64
CA GLY A 256 15.84 -1.86 -2.51
C GLY A 256 16.12 -1.18 -1.17
N GLY A 257 15.59 -1.71 -0.07
CA GLY A 257 15.77 -1.17 1.28
C GLY A 257 14.97 0.09 1.60
N LYS A 258 14.07 0.52 0.70
CA LYS A 258 13.22 1.72 0.90
C LYS A 258 11.74 1.38 0.75
N ILE A 259 10.89 2.16 1.41
CA ILE A 259 9.45 2.11 1.16
C ILE A 259 9.18 2.68 -0.22
N LYS A 260 8.59 1.86 -1.08
CA LYS A 260 8.27 2.24 -2.46
C LYS A 260 6.80 2.57 -2.65
N LYS A 261 5.91 1.93 -1.88
CA LYS A 261 4.46 2.14 -1.96
C LYS A 261 3.80 1.78 -0.65
N ILE A 262 2.69 2.45 -0.35
CA ILE A 262 1.88 2.15 0.82
C ILE A 262 0.43 2.12 0.36
N LEU A 263 -0.25 1.01 0.63
CA LEU A 263 -1.67 0.85 0.34
C LEU A 263 -2.44 0.80 1.65
N PHE A 264 -3.64 1.36 1.66
CA PHE A 264 -4.61 1.16 2.73
C PHE A 264 -5.89 0.56 2.17
N LEU A 265 -6.57 -0.20 3.01
CA LEU A 265 -7.79 -0.92 2.66
C LEU A 265 -8.96 -0.31 3.42
N GLU A 266 -10.02 0.02 2.70
CA GLU A 266 -11.27 0.51 3.27
C GLU A 266 -12.45 -0.28 2.70
N MET A 267 -13.39 -0.63 3.58
CA MET A 267 -14.67 -1.21 3.15
C MET A 267 -15.63 -0.08 2.79
N CYS A 268 -16.27 -0.17 1.62
CA CYS A 268 -17.43 0.66 1.31
C CYS A 268 -18.49 -0.14 0.55
N VAL A 269 -19.72 0.37 0.54
CA VAL A 269 -20.80 -0.17 -0.31
C VAL A 269 -20.89 0.70 -1.54
N LYS A 270 -20.57 0.15 -2.71
CA LYS A 270 -20.65 0.86 -3.99
C LYS A 270 -20.90 -0.11 -5.16
N VAL A 271 -21.17 0.44 -6.34
CA VAL A 271 -21.13 -0.31 -7.60
C VAL A 271 -19.65 -0.48 -8.00
N PRO A 272 -19.14 -1.70 -8.20
CA PRO A 272 -17.75 -1.90 -8.61
C PRO A 272 -17.42 -1.23 -9.95
N SER A 273 -16.16 -0.82 -10.09
CA SER A 273 -15.61 -0.25 -11.31
C SER A 273 -15.79 -1.21 -12.49
N GLY A 274 -16.38 -0.72 -13.58
CA GLY A 274 -16.70 -1.53 -14.76
C GLY A 274 -18.10 -2.15 -14.78
N MET A 275 -18.91 -1.94 -13.73
CA MET A 275 -20.34 -2.33 -13.70
C MET A 275 -21.25 -1.08 -13.81
N THR A 276 -22.38 -1.19 -14.51
CA THR A 276 -23.25 -0.04 -14.85
C THR A 276 -24.62 -0.05 -14.16
N GLU A 277 -25.05 -1.16 -13.56
CA GLU A 277 -26.37 -1.28 -12.94
C GLU A 277 -26.33 -1.03 -11.43
N ALA A 278 -27.20 -0.14 -10.93
CA ALA A 278 -27.24 0.28 -9.53
C ALA A 278 -27.68 -0.84 -8.56
N ASP A 279 -28.46 -1.81 -9.04
CA ASP A 279 -28.87 -2.99 -8.27
C ASP A 279 -27.70 -3.97 -7.97
N LEU A 280 -26.49 -3.66 -8.46
CA LEU A 280 -25.26 -4.41 -8.20
C LEU A 280 -24.45 -3.87 -7.01
N ALA A 281 -24.93 -2.84 -6.31
CA ALA A 281 -24.26 -2.28 -5.14
C ALA A 281 -23.98 -3.38 -4.10
N ARG A 282 -22.71 -3.53 -3.72
CA ARG A 282 -22.24 -4.59 -2.84
C ARG A 282 -21.09 -4.10 -1.97
N PRO A 283 -20.74 -4.83 -0.91
CA PRO A 283 -19.50 -4.57 -0.19
C PRO A 283 -18.30 -4.71 -1.12
N VAL A 284 -17.47 -3.66 -1.18
CA VAL A 284 -16.23 -3.60 -1.94
C VAL A 284 -15.14 -3.14 -1.01
N VAL A 285 -14.04 -3.87 -0.96
CA VAL A 285 -12.80 -3.40 -0.34
C VAL A 285 -12.04 -2.60 -1.38
N VAL A 286 -11.88 -1.30 -1.13
CA VAL A 286 -11.12 -0.39 -1.98
C VAL A 286 -9.70 -0.32 -1.45
N VAL A 287 -8.73 -0.63 -2.32
CA VAL A 287 -7.31 -0.53 -2.02
C VAL A 287 -6.78 0.76 -2.63
N THR A 288 -6.32 1.67 -1.78
CA THR A 288 -5.97 3.04 -2.16
C THR A 288 -4.51 3.31 -1.83
N ASP A 289 -3.80 4.02 -2.72
CA ASP A 289 -2.44 4.48 -2.43
C ASP A 289 -2.47 5.59 -1.36
N PHE A 290 -1.68 5.42 -0.31
CA PHE A 290 -1.68 6.31 0.85
C PHE A 290 -1.19 7.71 0.52
N GLU A 291 -0.21 7.84 -0.38
CA GLU A 291 0.44 9.12 -0.70
C GLU A 291 -0.41 9.92 -1.70
N THR A 292 -0.91 9.28 -2.75
CA THR A 292 -1.71 9.95 -3.79
C THR A 292 -3.20 10.03 -3.46
N LYS A 293 -3.68 9.20 -2.52
CA LYS A 293 -5.11 8.99 -2.22
C LYS A 293 -5.91 8.48 -3.42
N THR A 294 -5.25 7.85 -4.39
CA THR A 294 -5.91 7.30 -5.59
C THR A 294 -6.30 5.84 -5.37
N PRO A 295 -7.58 5.48 -5.52
CA PRO A 295 -8.01 4.08 -5.54
C PRO A 295 -7.34 3.33 -6.69
N GLU A 296 -6.73 2.18 -6.41
CA GLU A 296 -5.99 1.41 -7.42
C GLU A 296 -6.57 0.03 -7.68
N PHE A 297 -7.19 -0.58 -6.67
CA PHE A 297 -7.82 -1.90 -6.81
C PHE A 297 -9.14 -1.95 -6.05
N GLU A 298 -10.03 -2.79 -6.54
CA GLU A 298 -11.26 -3.18 -5.86
C GLU A 298 -11.25 -4.69 -5.64
N ILE A 299 -11.64 -5.11 -4.44
CA ILE A 299 -11.83 -6.50 -4.09
C ILE A 299 -13.30 -6.68 -3.75
N TYR A 300 -13.97 -7.57 -4.46
CA TYR A 300 -15.39 -7.84 -4.25
C TYR A 300 -15.77 -9.24 -4.69
N THR A 301 -16.94 -9.69 -4.23
CA THR A 301 -17.48 -11.00 -4.59
C THR A 301 -18.27 -10.90 -5.90
N TYR A 302 -17.96 -11.78 -6.84
CA TYR A 302 -18.69 -11.99 -8.10
C TYR A 302 -19.06 -13.47 -8.22
N GLY A 303 -20.35 -13.77 -8.13
CA GLY A 303 -20.81 -15.16 -7.93
C GLY A 303 -20.35 -15.70 -6.58
N GLU A 304 -19.66 -16.83 -6.58
CA GLU A 304 -19.07 -17.45 -5.38
C GLU A 304 -17.57 -17.15 -5.22
N GLN A 305 -16.99 -16.34 -6.12
CA GLN A 305 -15.56 -16.05 -6.13
C GLN A 305 -15.29 -14.61 -5.69
N THR A 306 -14.22 -14.42 -4.91
CA THR A 306 -13.69 -13.08 -4.61
C THR A 306 -12.66 -12.73 -5.67
N VAL A 307 -12.87 -11.61 -6.36
CA VAL A 307 -12.01 -11.13 -7.43
C VAL A 307 -11.29 -9.85 -7.00
N VAL A 308 -10.08 -9.64 -7.54
CA VAL A 308 -9.32 -8.39 -7.40
C VAL A 308 -9.23 -7.74 -8.76
N ILE A 309 -9.82 -6.57 -8.90
CA ILE A 309 -9.88 -5.83 -10.15
C ILE A 309 -9.05 -4.55 -10.02
N PRO A 310 -8.04 -4.33 -10.88
CA PRO A 310 -7.39 -3.03 -10.93
C PRO A 310 -8.41 -1.98 -11.38
N ILE A 311 -8.48 -0.89 -10.65
CA ILE A 311 -9.18 0.30 -11.10
C ILE A 311 -8.31 0.88 -12.19
N GLN A 312 -8.67 0.57 -13.43
CA GLN A 312 -8.24 1.40 -14.53
C GLN A 312 -8.82 2.77 -14.21
N GLU A 313 -7.97 3.80 -14.08
CA GLU A 313 -8.44 5.17 -14.30
C GLU A 313 -9.37 5.09 -15.51
N GLU A 314 -10.59 5.63 -15.41
CA GLU A 314 -11.44 5.83 -16.60
C GLU A 314 -10.50 6.31 -17.69
N ILE A 315 -10.19 5.42 -18.66
CA ILE A 315 -9.02 5.52 -19.55
C ILE A 315 -8.86 6.98 -19.84
N SER A 316 -7.84 7.61 -19.26
CA SER A 316 -7.67 9.06 -19.27
C SER A 316 -7.96 9.49 -20.70
N LYS A 317 -9.15 10.09 -20.94
CA LYS A 317 -9.84 10.04 -22.25
C LYS A 317 -8.80 10.07 -23.36
N SER A 318 -8.60 8.94 -24.06
CA SER A 318 -7.54 8.84 -25.06
C SER A 318 -7.59 10.11 -25.92
N PRO A 319 -6.46 10.72 -26.34
CA PRO A 319 -6.49 11.94 -27.14
C PRO A 319 -7.48 11.86 -28.33
N LEU A 320 -7.66 10.65 -28.88
CA LEU A 320 -8.68 10.32 -29.88
C LEU A 320 -10.12 10.44 -29.34
N HIS A 321 -10.42 9.93 -28.14
CA HIS A 321 -11.72 10.10 -27.48
C HIS A 321 -12.00 11.58 -27.17
N LYS A 322 -11.02 12.37 -26.71
CA LYS A 322 -11.22 13.82 -26.49
C LYS A 322 -11.51 14.57 -27.78
N LEU A 323 -10.83 14.17 -28.88
CA LEU A 323 -11.09 14.72 -30.21
C LEU A 323 -12.50 14.34 -30.70
N ALA A 324 -12.89 13.08 -30.55
CA ALA A 324 -14.22 12.59 -30.90
C ALA A 324 -15.31 13.29 -30.08
N GLU A 325 -15.17 13.38 -28.76
CA GLU A 325 -16.11 14.11 -27.89
C GLU A 325 -16.26 15.57 -28.32
N LYS A 326 -15.14 16.25 -28.63
CA LYS A 326 -15.15 17.64 -29.09
C LYS A 326 -15.87 17.77 -30.42
N GLN A 327 -15.61 16.88 -31.38
CA GLN A 327 -16.21 16.89 -32.70
C GLN A 327 -17.72 16.57 -32.66
N ILE A 328 -18.12 15.59 -31.85
CA ILE A 328 -19.54 15.26 -31.62
C ILE A 328 -20.24 16.44 -30.94
N SER A 329 -19.63 17.05 -29.92
CA SER A 329 -20.17 18.24 -29.24
C SER A 329 -20.33 19.43 -30.21
N GLU A 330 -19.31 19.70 -31.03
CA GLU A 330 -19.34 20.76 -32.05
C GLU A 330 -20.47 20.55 -33.08
N TYR A 331 -20.73 19.31 -33.46
CA TYR A 331 -21.84 18.99 -34.34
C TYR A 331 -23.20 19.21 -33.68
N LEU A 332 -23.33 18.80 -32.42
CA LEU A 332 -24.58 18.86 -31.65
C LEU A 332 -24.94 20.27 -31.18
N TYR A 333 -23.99 21.22 -31.14
CA TYR A 333 -24.30 22.64 -30.89
C TYR A 333 -25.27 23.26 -31.89
N LYS A 334 -25.49 22.62 -33.05
CA LYS A 334 -26.54 23.04 -34.01
C LYS A 334 -27.96 22.76 -33.51
N PHE A 335 -28.10 21.83 -32.57
CA PHE A 335 -29.39 21.34 -32.07
C PHE A 335 -29.65 21.79 -30.63
N THR A 336 -28.61 21.88 -29.80
CA THR A 336 -28.72 22.34 -28.41
C THR A 336 -27.41 22.90 -27.88
N ASN A 337 -27.48 23.92 -27.00
CA ASN A 337 -26.32 24.53 -26.37
C ASN A 337 -25.85 23.76 -25.11
N LYS A 338 -26.62 22.78 -24.66
CA LYS A 338 -26.36 21.98 -23.46
C LYS A 338 -26.12 20.52 -23.87
N VAL A 339 -24.88 20.17 -24.17
CA VAL A 339 -24.49 18.82 -24.58
C VAL A 339 -23.34 18.33 -23.71
N ASN A 340 -23.49 17.13 -23.13
CA ASN A 340 -22.37 16.40 -22.57
C ASN A 340 -22.20 15.10 -23.35
N VAL A 341 -21.02 14.89 -23.93
CA VAL A 341 -20.71 13.71 -24.75
C VAL A 341 -19.77 12.81 -23.98
N ARG A 342 -20.09 11.52 -23.91
CA ARG A 342 -19.25 10.47 -23.34
C ARG A 342 -19.02 9.39 -24.41
N VAL A 343 -17.81 9.32 -24.95
CA VAL A 343 -17.45 8.26 -25.90
C VAL A 343 -17.14 6.99 -25.10
N LEU A 344 -17.93 5.93 -25.32
CA LEU A 344 -17.83 4.66 -24.59
C LEU A 344 -16.83 3.69 -25.24
N SER A 345 -16.71 3.73 -26.56
CA SER A 345 -15.80 2.89 -27.34
C SER A 345 -15.48 3.55 -28.70
N GLU A 346 -14.63 2.93 -29.52
CA GLU A 346 -14.29 3.43 -30.86
C GLU A 346 -15.52 3.65 -31.75
N ASN A 347 -16.62 2.89 -31.51
CA ASN A 347 -17.81 2.88 -32.36
C ASN A 347 -19.09 3.31 -31.62
N LYS A 348 -19.03 3.74 -30.36
CA LYS A 348 -20.21 4.13 -29.59
C LYS A 348 -19.99 5.32 -28.66
N ALA A 349 -20.94 6.26 -28.65
CA ALA A 349 -21.00 7.39 -27.75
C ALA A 349 -22.38 7.55 -27.10
N GLU A 350 -22.39 8.08 -25.89
CA GLU A 350 -23.59 8.57 -25.20
C GLU A 350 -23.61 10.09 -25.21
N ILE A 351 -24.77 10.67 -25.50
CA ILE A 351 -24.98 12.11 -25.43
C ILE A 351 -26.07 12.41 -24.40
N PHE A 352 -25.78 13.35 -23.51
CA PHE A 352 -26.71 13.84 -22.52
C PHE A 352 -27.17 15.24 -22.92
N VAL A 353 -28.48 15.38 -23.16
CA VAL A 353 -29.11 16.62 -23.62
C VAL A 353 -30.39 16.93 -22.82
N PRO A 354 -30.86 18.18 -22.79
CA PRO A 354 -32.16 18.52 -22.17
C PRO A 354 -33.29 17.68 -22.78
N GLU A 355 -34.26 17.27 -21.96
CA GLU A 355 -35.42 16.47 -22.43
C GLU A 355 -36.16 17.12 -23.60
N GLU A 356 -36.26 18.45 -23.59
CA GLU A 356 -36.87 19.26 -24.64
C GLU A 356 -36.15 19.20 -26.00
N ASP A 357 -34.87 18.83 -26.00
CA ASP A 357 -34.03 18.77 -27.21
C ASP A 357 -33.85 17.34 -27.75
N ILE A 358 -34.19 16.30 -26.98
CA ILE A 358 -34.10 14.89 -27.40
C ILE A 358 -34.87 14.68 -28.71
N GLY A 359 -36.10 15.18 -28.79
CA GLY A 359 -36.95 15.03 -29.97
C GLY A 359 -36.35 15.68 -31.23
N LYS A 360 -35.59 16.77 -31.08
CA LYS A 360 -34.92 17.46 -32.20
C LYS A 360 -33.73 16.65 -32.71
N ILE A 361 -33.01 15.98 -31.81
CA ILE A 361 -31.81 15.21 -32.13
C ILE A 361 -32.16 13.85 -32.72
N ILE A 362 -33.15 13.16 -32.17
CA ILE A 362 -33.63 11.88 -32.71
C ILE A 362 -34.35 12.09 -34.05
N GLY A 363 -35.20 13.12 -34.15
CA GLY A 363 -36.01 13.38 -35.33
C GLY A 363 -37.18 12.40 -35.50
N LYS A 364 -38.03 12.62 -36.51
CA LYS A 364 -39.18 11.75 -36.79
C LYS A 364 -38.67 10.35 -37.16
N GLN A 365 -39.12 9.32 -36.44
CA GLN A 365 -38.72 7.92 -36.63
C GLN A 365 -37.19 7.68 -36.57
N GLY A 366 -36.41 8.54 -35.89
CA GLY A 366 -34.95 8.37 -35.81
C GLY A 366 -34.18 8.86 -37.03
N SER A 367 -34.84 9.47 -38.01
CA SER A 367 -34.20 9.91 -39.27
C SER A 367 -33.07 10.91 -39.07
N ASN A 368 -33.10 11.72 -38.00
CA ASN A 368 -32.05 12.72 -37.75
C ASN A 368 -30.85 12.07 -37.04
N ILE A 369 -31.07 11.23 -36.02
CA ILE A 369 -29.96 10.55 -35.34
C ILE A 369 -29.19 9.62 -36.29
N GLU A 370 -29.87 8.91 -37.18
CA GLU A 370 -29.24 8.04 -38.18
C GLU A 370 -28.34 8.83 -39.15
N GLN A 371 -28.72 10.05 -39.53
CA GLN A 371 -27.88 10.94 -40.34
C GLN A 371 -26.65 11.44 -39.57
N ILE A 372 -26.81 11.70 -38.27
CA ILE A 372 -25.72 12.13 -37.39
C ILE A 372 -24.72 10.98 -37.22
N GLU A 373 -25.20 9.77 -36.94
CA GLU A 373 -24.37 8.56 -36.80
C GLU A 373 -23.61 8.25 -38.11
N ASN A 374 -24.29 8.27 -39.26
CA ASN A 374 -23.66 8.03 -40.57
C ASN A 374 -22.56 9.06 -40.91
N LYS A 375 -22.74 10.31 -40.47
CA LYS A 375 -21.78 11.38 -40.74
C LYS A 375 -20.56 11.36 -39.81
N LEU A 376 -20.78 10.98 -38.56
CA LEU A 376 -19.73 10.92 -37.53
C LEU A 376 -19.05 9.55 -37.48
N GLY A 377 -19.62 8.53 -38.12
CA GLY A 377 -19.09 7.16 -38.16
C GLY A 377 -19.18 6.44 -36.82
N ILE A 378 -20.06 6.88 -35.91
CA ILE A 378 -20.18 6.38 -34.54
C ILE A 378 -21.66 6.25 -34.17
N SER A 379 -22.02 5.18 -33.44
CA SER A 379 -23.38 5.06 -32.90
C SER A 379 -23.58 5.95 -31.68
N ILE A 380 -24.74 6.59 -31.58
CA ILE A 380 -25.05 7.61 -30.58
C ILE A 380 -26.32 7.22 -29.83
N ASP A 381 -26.17 7.04 -28.51
CA ASP A 381 -27.28 6.85 -27.60
C ASP A 381 -27.65 8.18 -26.93
N VAL A 382 -28.92 8.58 -27.01
CA VAL A 382 -29.41 9.89 -26.56
C VAL A 382 -30.12 9.76 -25.22
N LYS A 383 -29.55 10.38 -24.18
CA LYS A 383 -30.09 10.33 -22.81
C LYS A 383 -30.49 11.73 -22.32
N PRO A 384 -31.53 11.84 -21.48
CA PRO A 384 -31.84 13.09 -20.80
C PRO A 384 -30.75 13.44 -19.78
N ILE A 385 -30.43 14.73 -19.66
CA ILE A 385 -29.66 15.24 -18.52
C ILE A 385 -30.53 15.04 -17.26
N LYS A 386 -30.15 14.09 -16.39
CA LYS A 386 -30.73 13.97 -15.05
C LYS A 386 -30.19 15.10 -14.17
N TYR A 387 -30.95 16.17 -14.03
CA TYR A 387 -30.70 17.17 -12.98
C TYR A 387 -31.04 16.53 -11.63
N SER A 388 -30.15 16.64 -10.63
CA SER A 388 -30.54 16.38 -9.24
C SER A 388 -31.48 17.50 -8.79
N LEU A 389 -32.78 17.27 -8.94
CA LEU A 389 -33.86 18.19 -8.58
C LEU A 389 -34.00 18.43 -7.06
N ASP A 390 -33.16 17.82 -6.23
CA ASP A 390 -33.29 17.85 -4.77
C ASP A 390 -32.59 19.03 -4.06
N LYS A 391 -31.74 19.80 -4.77
CA LYS A 391 -31.04 20.96 -4.18
C LYS A 391 -31.78 22.26 -4.43
N LYS A 392 -31.99 23.06 -3.37
CA LYS A 392 -32.75 24.31 -3.44
C LYS A 392 -31.83 25.51 -3.59
N ALA A 393 -32.32 26.56 -4.26
CA ALA A 393 -31.63 27.83 -4.36
C ALA A 393 -31.36 28.42 -2.96
N ILE A 394 -30.11 28.78 -2.68
CA ILE A 394 -29.70 29.39 -1.42
C ILE A 394 -29.39 30.87 -1.60
N LYS A 395 -29.68 31.67 -0.57
CA LYS A 395 -29.35 33.10 -0.55
C LYS A 395 -27.86 33.29 -0.32
N PHE A 396 -27.26 34.21 -1.07
CA PHE A 396 -25.86 34.55 -0.94
C PHE A 396 -25.58 36.04 -1.18
N SER A 397 -24.41 36.49 -0.73
CA SER A 397 -23.82 37.77 -1.09
C SER A 397 -22.43 37.53 -1.67
N VAL A 398 -22.07 38.27 -2.73
CA VAL A 398 -20.76 38.17 -3.37
C VAL A 398 -19.85 39.26 -2.84
N SER A 399 -18.62 38.89 -2.52
CA SER A 399 -17.54 39.83 -2.21
C SER A 399 -16.31 39.48 -3.05
N GLU A 400 -15.71 40.50 -3.63
CA GLU A 400 -14.56 40.35 -4.52
C GLU A 400 -13.31 40.93 -3.87
N SER A 401 -12.22 40.18 -3.94
CA SER A 401 -10.88 40.64 -3.56
C SER A 401 -9.94 40.59 -4.75
N SER A 402 -8.73 41.13 -4.60
CA SER A 402 -7.70 41.07 -5.64
C SER A 402 -7.30 39.63 -6.02
N LYS A 403 -7.53 38.64 -5.15
CA LYS A 403 -7.08 37.24 -5.36
C LYS A 403 -8.22 36.23 -5.50
N SER A 404 -9.41 36.51 -5.00
CA SER A 404 -10.53 35.55 -4.97
C SER A 404 -11.89 36.23 -4.99
N ILE A 405 -12.88 35.48 -5.45
CA ILE A 405 -14.31 35.79 -5.34
C ILE A 405 -14.87 34.91 -4.22
N THR A 406 -15.65 35.51 -3.33
CA THR A 406 -16.18 34.82 -2.15
C THR A 406 -17.69 35.00 -2.07
N PHE A 407 -18.39 33.88 -2.14
CA PHE A 407 -19.82 33.80 -1.92
C PHE A 407 -20.08 33.50 -0.45
N LYS A 408 -20.70 34.44 0.27
CA LYS A 408 -21.15 34.23 1.65
C LYS A 408 -22.61 33.81 1.63
N THR A 409 -22.91 32.66 2.21
CA THR A 409 -24.27 32.12 2.30
C THR A 409 -24.75 32.13 3.76
N ASN A 410 -26.02 31.82 3.98
CA ASN A 410 -26.60 31.63 5.31
C ASN A 410 -26.42 30.19 5.86
N LEU A 411 -25.69 29.32 5.16
CA LEU A 411 -25.44 27.95 5.59
C LEU A 411 -24.33 27.91 6.66
N LYS A 412 -24.54 27.11 7.71
CA LYS A 412 -23.55 26.84 8.78
C LYS A 412 -23.35 25.32 8.90
N ASN A 413 -22.26 24.79 8.35
CA ASN A 413 -21.59 23.49 8.62
C ASN A 413 -20.82 22.98 7.39
N ASP A 414 -19.82 22.12 7.65
CA ASP A 414 -18.78 21.65 6.71
C ASP A 414 -19.17 20.48 5.77
N ASP A 415 -20.46 20.11 5.64
CA ASP A 415 -20.86 18.91 4.86
C ASP A 415 -21.99 19.10 3.83
N LYS A 416 -22.24 20.34 3.39
CA LYS A 416 -23.14 20.58 2.26
C LYS A 416 -22.36 20.95 0.99
N ASP A 417 -22.51 20.13 -0.04
CA ASP A 417 -22.00 20.42 -1.38
C ASP A 417 -22.85 21.49 -2.04
N VAL A 418 -22.29 22.69 -2.15
CA VAL A 418 -22.92 23.83 -2.85
C VAL A 418 -22.52 23.77 -4.31
N GLU A 419 -23.52 23.85 -5.17
CA GLU A 419 -23.36 23.89 -6.62
C GLU A 419 -23.54 25.32 -7.11
N VAL A 420 -22.60 25.78 -7.93
CA VAL A 420 -22.59 27.10 -8.56
C VAL A 420 -23.17 26.99 -9.96
N TYR A 421 -24.17 27.81 -10.25
CA TYR A 421 -24.81 27.92 -11.56
C TYR A 421 -24.68 29.33 -12.11
N ILE A 422 -24.51 29.44 -13.43
CA ILE A 422 -24.58 30.70 -14.18
C ILE A 422 -25.62 30.54 -15.28
N ASP A 423 -26.66 31.38 -15.30
CA ASP A 423 -27.81 31.30 -16.23
C ASP A 423 -28.35 29.86 -16.34
N ASP A 424 -28.60 29.19 -15.22
CA ASP A 424 -29.04 27.78 -15.15
C ASP A 424 -28.06 26.73 -15.73
N HIS A 425 -26.77 27.07 -15.89
CA HIS A 425 -25.72 26.12 -16.27
C HIS A 425 -24.82 25.80 -15.08
N PHE A 426 -24.62 24.51 -14.79
CA PHE A 426 -23.71 24.08 -13.73
C PHE A 426 -22.27 24.46 -14.09
N LEU A 427 -21.62 25.17 -13.17
CA LEU A 427 -20.22 25.58 -13.32
C LEU A 427 -19.28 24.68 -12.50
N TYR A 428 -19.58 24.49 -11.22
CA TYR A 428 -18.69 23.84 -10.27
C TYR A 428 -19.41 23.50 -8.96
N SER A 429 -18.98 22.45 -8.25
CA SER A 429 -19.47 22.10 -6.90
C SER A 429 -18.33 22.08 -5.89
N SER A 430 -18.62 22.50 -4.66
CA SER A 430 -17.65 22.48 -3.56
C SER A 430 -18.31 22.50 -2.20
N LYS A 431 -17.60 22.00 -1.19
CA LYS A 431 -18.01 22.15 0.20
C LYS A 431 -17.89 23.60 0.65
N ILE A 432 -18.87 24.04 1.45
CA ILE A 432 -18.83 25.38 2.04
C ILE A 432 -17.91 25.40 3.27
N GLY A 433 -17.15 26.47 3.45
CA GLY A 433 -16.26 26.60 4.62
C GLY A 433 -17.04 26.81 5.92
N LYS A 434 -16.35 26.59 7.06
CA LYS A 434 -16.88 26.77 8.43
C LYS A 434 -17.64 28.07 8.71
N LYS A 435 -17.35 29.13 7.95
CA LYS A 435 -17.99 30.46 8.10
C LYS A 435 -19.13 30.69 7.10
N GLY A 436 -19.57 29.66 6.39
CA GLY A 436 -20.60 29.75 5.36
C GLY A 436 -20.11 30.39 4.06
N ASP A 437 -18.80 30.38 3.82
CA ASP A 437 -18.14 31.00 2.67
C ASP A 437 -17.65 29.97 1.64
N LEU A 438 -17.99 30.19 0.38
CA LEU A 438 -17.42 29.51 -0.77
C LEU A 438 -16.43 30.45 -1.45
N LYS A 439 -15.14 30.09 -1.41
CA LYS A 439 -14.05 30.93 -1.91
C LYS A 439 -13.44 30.34 -3.19
N ILE A 440 -13.55 31.08 -4.29
CA ILE A 440 -13.03 30.69 -5.60
C ILE A 440 -11.85 31.60 -5.96
N THR A 441 -10.68 31.01 -6.17
CA THR A 441 -9.47 31.76 -6.55
C THR A 441 -9.56 32.21 -8.01
N LYS A 442 -9.30 33.49 -8.30
CA LYS A 442 -9.38 34.07 -9.65
C LYS A 442 -8.41 33.45 -10.67
N LYS A 443 -7.36 32.77 -10.20
CA LYS A 443 -6.39 32.05 -11.04
C LYS A 443 -6.90 30.69 -11.53
N SER A 444 -7.92 30.10 -10.90
CA SER A 444 -8.45 28.81 -11.34
C SER A 444 -9.27 28.98 -12.62
N LYS A 445 -9.37 27.92 -13.43
CA LYS A 445 -10.19 27.93 -14.65
C LYS A 445 -11.64 28.32 -14.35
N VAL A 446 -12.19 27.81 -13.23
CA VAL A 446 -13.51 28.18 -12.70
C VAL A 446 -13.58 29.67 -12.33
N GLY A 447 -12.56 30.21 -11.66
CA GLY A 447 -12.51 31.62 -11.27
C GLY A 447 -12.39 32.59 -12.45
N GLN A 448 -11.67 32.20 -13.52
CA GLN A 448 -11.58 32.99 -14.75
C GLN A 448 -12.91 33.04 -15.50
N THR A 449 -13.60 31.90 -15.61
CA THR A 449 -14.96 31.82 -16.19
C THR A 449 -15.94 32.67 -15.39
N LEU A 450 -15.92 32.55 -14.06
CA LEU A 450 -16.82 33.27 -13.17
C LEU A 450 -16.58 34.79 -13.19
N MET A 451 -15.33 35.26 -13.36
CA MET A 451 -15.04 36.69 -13.56
C MET A 451 -15.66 37.22 -14.84
N ARG A 452 -15.43 36.54 -15.97
CA ARG A 452 -15.97 36.94 -17.27
C ARG A 452 -17.50 37.01 -17.24
N ASP A 453 -18.13 36.01 -16.66
CA ASP A 453 -19.58 35.90 -16.63
C ASP A 453 -20.25 36.88 -15.63
N LEU A 454 -19.55 37.26 -14.54
CA LEU A 454 -19.99 38.33 -13.63
C LEU A 454 -19.84 39.72 -14.27
N ASP A 455 -18.78 39.97 -15.04
CA ASP A 455 -18.59 41.20 -15.80
C ASP A 455 -19.68 41.38 -16.88
N ASP A 456 -20.12 40.25 -17.48
CA ASP A 456 -21.25 40.19 -18.42
C ASP A 456 -22.64 40.30 -17.74
N LYS A 457 -22.70 40.52 -16.42
CA LYS A 457 -23.93 40.60 -15.60
C LYS A 457 -24.84 39.37 -15.68
N LYS A 458 -24.28 38.18 -15.90
CA LYS A 458 -25.05 36.94 -15.94
C LYS A 458 -25.61 36.58 -14.56
N PHE A 459 -26.74 35.88 -14.55
CA PHE A 459 -27.40 35.50 -13.30
C PHE A 459 -26.65 34.35 -12.64
N VAL A 460 -26.19 34.55 -11.41
CA VAL A 460 -25.52 33.51 -10.62
C VAL A 460 -26.49 32.95 -9.61
N GLU A 461 -26.55 31.62 -9.51
CA GLU A 461 -27.36 30.91 -8.52
C GLU A 461 -26.48 29.91 -7.76
N LEU A 462 -26.72 29.75 -6.46
CA LEU A 462 -26.14 28.68 -5.67
C LEU A 462 -27.25 27.73 -5.25
N ARG A 463 -27.04 26.41 -5.38
CA ARG A 463 -27.97 25.37 -4.94
C ARG A 463 -27.29 24.46 -3.93
N ALA A 464 -27.99 24.10 -2.85
CA ALA A 464 -27.49 23.25 -1.78
C ALA A 464 -28.56 22.39 -1.11
#